data_AF-Q964T7-F1
#
_entry.id   AF-Q964T7-F1
#
_cell.length_a   1.000
_cell.length_b   1.000
_cell.length_c   1.000
_cell.angle_alpha   90.00
_cell.angle_beta   90.00
_cell.angle_gamma   90.00
#
_symmetry.space_group_name_H-M   'P 1'
#
loop_
_entity.id
_entity.type
_entity.pdbx_description
1 polymer ?
#
loop_
_entity_poly.entity_id
_entity_poly.type
_entity_poly.pdbx_seq_one_letter_code
_entity_poly.pdbx_strand_id
1 'polypeptide(L)'
;TFKQRRIKLGFTQADVGLALGTLYGNVFSQTTICRFEALQLSFKNMCKLKPLLQKWLEEADSTTGSPTSIDKIAAQGRKRKKRTSIEVSVKGALEQHFHKQPKPSAQEITQLADSLQLEKEVVRVWFCNRRQK
;
A
#
# COMPACT_ATOMS: atom_id res chain seq x y z
N THR A 1 17.28 12.04 12.24
CA THR A 1 16.15 11.09 12.05
C THR A 1 15.99 10.74 10.58
N PHE A 2 15.23 9.68 10.21
CA PHE A 2 14.95 9.32 8.80
C PHE A 2 14.47 10.55 8.00
N LYS A 3 13.46 11.26 8.53
CA LYS A 3 12.89 12.46 7.93
C LYS A 3 13.93 13.54 7.60
N GLN A 4 14.80 13.86 8.56
CA GLN A 4 15.83 14.89 8.37
C GLN A 4 16.82 14.52 7.27
N ARG A 5 17.28 13.27 7.23
CA ARG A 5 18.23 12.81 6.21
C ARG A 5 17.60 12.76 4.83
N ARG A 6 16.38 12.24 4.72
CA ARG A 6 15.60 12.27 3.46
C ARG A 6 15.49 13.69 2.89
N ILE A 7 15.12 14.67 3.72
CA ILE A 7 15.01 16.08 3.31
C ILE A 7 16.37 16.64 2.89
N LYS A 8 17.44 16.33 3.64
CA LYS A 8 18.81 16.75 3.31
C LYS A 8 19.28 16.23 1.95
N LEU A 9 18.85 15.02 1.59
CA LEU A 9 19.13 14.39 0.28
C LEU A 9 18.18 14.86 -0.84
N GLY A 10 17.20 15.73 -0.54
CA GLY A 10 16.28 16.28 -1.55
C GLY A 10 15.13 15.36 -1.97
N PHE A 11 14.96 14.19 -1.35
CA PHE A 11 13.90 13.25 -1.74
C PHE A 11 12.54 13.60 -1.13
N THR A 12 11.46 13.55 -1.92
CA THR A 12 10.10 13.60 -1.39
C THR A 12 9.69 12.26 -0.79
N GLN A 13 8.62 12.25 0.01
CA GLN A 13 8.03 11.02 0.53
C GLN A 13 7.50 10.09 -0.59
N ALA A 14 7.08 10.66 -1.73
CA ALA A 14 6.64 9.88 -2.89
C ALA A 14 7.82 9.19 -3.56
N ASP A 15 8.95 9.90 -3.73
CA ASP A 15 10.17 9.37 -4.35
C ASP A 15 10.71 8.18 -3.57
N VAL A 16 10.76 8.29 -2.24
CA VAL A 16 11.14 7.17 -1.36
C VAL A 16 10.22 5.96 -1.58
N GLY A 17 8.90 6.19 -1.60
CA GLY A 17 7.94 5.11 -1.79
C GLY A 17 8.09 4.37 -3.12
N LEU A 18 8.43 5.12 -4.18
CA LEU A 18 8.68 4.58 -5.51
C LEU A 18 10.03 3.86 -5.59
N ALA A 19 11.10 4.45 -5.07
CA ALA A 19 12.43 3.85 -5.05
C ALA A 19 12.45 2.51 -4.31
N LEU A 20 11.79 2.43 -3.14
CA LEU A 20 11.62 1.18 -2.41
C LEU A 20 10.86 0.11 -3.22
N GLY A 21 9.89 0.53 -4.02
CA GLY A 21 9.17 -0.37 -4.92
C GLY A 21 10.04 -0.96 -6.01
N THR A 22 10.99 -0.16 -6.52
CA THR A 22 11.95 -0.64 -7.50
C THR A 22 13.00 -1.57 -6.91
N LEU A 23 13.52 -1.25 -5.73
CA LEU A 23 14.59 -2.02 -5.07
C LEU A 23 14.08 -3.30 -4.40
N TYR A 24 12.89 -3.26 -3.79
CA TYR A 24 12.39 -4.34 -2.94
C TYR A 24 11.02 -4.88 -3.37
N GLY A 25 10.55 -4.51 -4.56
CA GLY A 25 9.38 -5.09 -5.23
C GLY A 25 8.02 -4.56 -4.77
N ASN A 26 7.95 -3.76 -3.70
CA ASN A 26 6.71 -3.24 -3.13
C ASN A 26 6.67 -1.71 -3.13
N VAL A 27 5.90 -1.11 -4.03
CA VAL A 27 5.74 0.36 -4.11
C VAL A 27 4.93 0.85 -2.91
N PHE A 28 5.53 1.72 -2.10
CA PHE A 28 4.84 2.38 -1.00
C PHE A 28 4.27 3.72 -1.44
N SER A 29 3.22 4.16 -0.74
CA SER A 29 2.61 5.46 -1.01
C SER A 29 3.27 6.57 -0.20
N GLN A 30 3.18 7.82 -0.68
CA GLN A 30 3.55 9.00 0.10
C GLN A 30 2.90 8.97 1.50
N THR A 31 1.62 8.59 1.60
CA THR A 31 0.90 8.46 2.88
C THR A 31 1.53 7.41 3.79
N THR A 32 2.06 6.32 3.25
CA THR A 32 2.77 5.29 4.03
C THR A 32 4.04 5.86 4.65
N ILE A 33 4.85 6.58 3.86
CA ILE A 33 6.09 7.21 4.35
C ILE A 33 5.77 8.31 5.37
N CYS A 34 4.75 9.13 5.11
CA CYS A 34 4.29 10.15 6.06
C CYS A 34 3.88 9.55 7.42
N ARG A 35 3.07 8.50 7.42
CA ARG A 35 2.67 7.81 8.66
C ARG A 35 3.83 7.11 9.35
N PHE A 36 4.83 6.62 8.61
CA PHE A 36 6.07 6.10 9.20
C PHE A 36 6.82 7.22 9.95
N GLU A 37 7.05 8.36 9.30
CA GLU A 37 7.75 9.50 9.90
C GLU A 37 7.04 10.06 11.13
N ALA A 38 5.71 10.00 11.16
CA ALA A 38 4.87 10.43 12.27
C ALA A 38 4.65 9.34 13.34
N LEU A 39 5.23 8.13 13.19
CA LEU A 39 4.99 6.98 14.07
C LEU A 39 3.51 6.57 14.19
N GLN A 40 2.72 6.83 13.15
CA GLN A 40 1.26 6.59 13.09
C GLN A 40 0.89 5.26 12.40
N LEU A 41 1.79 4.29 12.45
CA LEU A 41 1.57 2.94 11.96
C LEU A 41 1.59 1.97 13.12
N SER A 42 0.91 0.83 12.96
CA SER A 42 0.94 -0.22 13.98
C SER A 42 2.38 -0.69 14.23
N PHE A 43 2.66 -1.16 15.44
CA PHE A 43 3.99 -1.65 15.82
C PHE A 43 4.53 -2.68 14.82
N LYS A 44 3.69 -3.65 14.42
CA LYS A 44 4.03 -4.66 13.41
C LYS A 44 4.42 -4.05 12.07
N ASN A 45 3.73 -3.00 11.62
CA ASN A 45 4.06 -2.31 10.38
C ASN A 45 5.33 -1.46 10.53
N MET A 46 5.59 -0.90 11.71
CA MET A 46 6.87 -0.24 12.02
C MET A 46 8.05 -1.17 11.93
N CYS A 47 8.01 -2.31 12.61
CA CYS A 47 9.08 -3.29 12.55
C CYS A 47 9.35 -3.78 11.13
N LYS A 48 8.31 -3.88 10.28
CA LYS A 48 8.47 -4.28 8.88
C LYS A 48 9.09 -3.20 7.99
N LEU A 49 8.68 -1.94 8.15
CA LEU A 49 9.12 -0.85 7.28
C LEU A 49 10.49 -0.30 7.66
N LYS A 50 10.82 -0.29 8.96
CA LYS A 50 12.06 0.28 9.49
C LYS A 50 13.33 -0.25 8.79
N PRO A 51 13.56 -1.58 8.64
CA PRO A 51 14.78 -2.08 7.99
C PRO A 51 14.86 -1.69 6.51
N LEU A 52 13.73 -1.66 5.78
CA LEU A 52 13.70 -1.28 4.36
C LEU A 52 14.07 0.19 4.18
N LEU A 53 13.53 1.06 5.03
CA LEU A 53 13.78 2.50 4.98
C LEU A 53 15.19 2.86 5.43
N GLN A 54 15.74 2.16 6.44
CA GLN A 54 17.12 2.37 6.86
C GLN A 54 18.10 1.96 5.77
N LYS A 55 17.93 0.77 5.17
CA LYS A 55 18.80 0.27 4.11
C LYS A 55 18.81 1.22 2.90
N TRP A 56 17.63 1.67 2.46
CA TRP A 56 17.54 2.65 1.38
C TRP A 56 18.24 3.96 1.72
N LEU A 57 18.13 4.43 2.96
CA LEU A 57 18.76 5.68 3.40
C LEU A 57 20.28 5.58 3.42
N GLU A 58 20.83 4.44 3.84
CA GLU A 58 22.27 4.15 3.82
C GLU A 58 22.81 4.11 2.39
N GLU A 59 22.09 3.46 1.47
CA GLU A 59 22.41 3.43 0.04
C GLU A 59 22.37 4.85 -0.56
N ALA A 60 21.34 5.65 -0.24
CA ALA A 60 21.23 7.03 -0.72
C ALA A 60 22.33 7.95 -0.14
N ASP A 61 22.64 7.84 1.15
CA ASP A 61 23.71 8.61 1.81
C ASP A 61 25.09 8.32 1.18
N SER A 62 25.39 7.05 0.90
CA SER A 62 26.68 6.60 0.32
C SER A 62 26.93 7.07 -1.10
N THR A 63 25.89 7.58 -1.77
CA THR A 63 25.91 7.82 -3.21
C THR A 63 25.87 9.31 -3.57
N THR A 64 25.93 10.19 -2.57
CA THR A 64 25.81 11.65 -2.64
C THR A 64 26.90 12.40 -3.45
N GLY A 65 27.78 11.69 -4.18
CA GLY A 65 28.83 12.28 -5.02
C GLY A 65 28.75 11.95 -6.53
N SER A 66 27.78 11.13 -6.97
CA SER A 66 27.63 10.73 -8.38
C SER A 66 26.15 10.58 -8.74
N PRO A 67 25.69 11.03 -9.92
CA PRO A 67 24.32 10.85 -10.36
C PRO A 67 24.07 9.36 -10.61
N THR A 68 23.51 8.67 -9.62
CA THR A 68 23.42 7.21 -9.65
C THR A 68 22.04 6.71 -10.04
N SER A 69 22.02 5.41 -10.28
CA SER A 69 20.85 4.57 -10.55
C SER A 69 19.60 4.95 -9.75
N ILE A 70 19.72 5.44 -8.50
CA ILE A 70 18.59 5.81 -7.64
C ILE A 70 17.73 6.95 -8.25
N ASP A 71 18.35 7.99 -8.84
CA ASP A 71 17.62 9.06 -9.53
C ASP A 71 16.88 8.53 -10.77
N LYS A 72 17.52 7.63 -11.51
CA LYS A 72 16.92 6.95 -12.68
C LYS A 72 15.80 5.99 -12.28
N ILE A 73 15.92 5.37 -11.11
CA ILE A 73 14.96 4.43 -10.53
C ILE A 73 13.71 5.15 -10.02
N ALA A 74 13.86 6.32 -9.38
CA ALA A 74 12.74 7.18 -9.00
C ALA A 74 11.96 7.67 -10.24
N ALA A 75 12.63 7.83 -11.39
CA ALA A 75 11.97 8.16 -12.65
C ALA A 75 11.28 6.97 -13.34
N GLN A 76 11.66 5.73 -13.03
CA GLN A 76 11.04 4.52 -13.60
C GLN A 76 9.73 4.20 -12.87
N GLY A 77 8.64 4.77 -13.38
CA GLY A 77 7.28 4.69 -12.83
C GLY A 77 6.67 3.28 -12.80
N ARG A 78 7.06 2.45 -11.82
CA ARG A 78 6.26 1.27 -11.44
C ARG A 78 4.91 1.74 -10.89
N LYS A 79 3.84 1.47 -11.63
CA LYS A 79 2.47 1.82 -11.22
C LYS A 79 2.03 0.94 -10.06
N ARG A 80 1.75 1.57 -8.91
CA ARG A 80 1.11 0.93 -7.75
C ARG A 80 -0.26 0.39 -8.14
N LYS A 81 -0.63 -0.79 -7.60
CA LYS A 81 -2.00 -1.34 -7.75
C LYS A 81 -3.01 -0.35 -7.16
N LYS A 82 -3.97 0.11 -7.98
CA LYS A 82 -5.03 1.02 -7.53
C LYS A 82 -5.96 0.28 -6.56
N ARG A 83 -6.44 0.98 -5.54
CA ARG A 83 -7.47 0.47 -4.64
C ARG A 83 -8.80 0.50 -5.38
N THR A 84 -9.56 -0.60 -5.39
CA THR A 84 -10.95 -0.60 -5.86
C THR A 84 -11.80 0.27 -4.95
N SER A 85 -12.46 1.28 -5.52
CA SER A 85 -13.48 2.06 -4.82
C SER A 85 -14.81 1.33 -4.95
N ILE A 86 -15.47 1.07 -3.84
CA ILE A 86 -16.81 0.43 -3.82
C ILE A 86 -17.82 1.53 -3.56
N GLU A 87 -18.78 1.70 -4.46
CA GLU A 87 -19.83 2.69 -4.33
C GLU A 87 -20.69 2.45 -3.08
N VAL A 88 -21.34 3.51 -2.59
CA VAL A 88 -22.16 3.46 -1.37
C VAL A 88 -23.32 2.48 -1.52
N SER A 89 -23.97 2.46 -2.69
CA SER A 89 -25.05 1.53 -3.05
C SER A 89 -24.60 0.07 -2.96
N VAL A 90 -23.47 -0.24 -3.61
CA VAL A 90 -22.87 -1.59 -3.63
C VAL A 90 -22.43 -2.00 -2.23
N LYS A 91 -21.85 -1.09 -1.44
CA LYS A 91 -21.51 -1.34 -0.04
C LYS A 91 -22.76 -1.68 0.80
N GLY A 92 -23.88 -0.99 0.57
CA GLY A 92 -25.15 -1.30 1.23
C GLY A 92 -25.62 -2.73 0.94
N ALA A 93 -25.56 -3.16 -0.32
CA ALA A 93 -25.91 -4.52 -0.72
C ALA A 93 -24.98 -5.57 -0.09
N LEU A 94 -23.66 -5.32 -0.05
CA LEU A 94 -22.69 -6.19 0.61
C LEU A 94 -22.96 -6.32 2.12
N GLU A 95 -23.26 -5.22 2.81
CA GLU A 95 -23.64 -5.25 4.23
C GLU A 95 -24.93 -6.04 4.44
N GLN A 96 -25.97 -5.86 3.62
CA GLN A 96 -27.22 -6.63 3.74
C GLN A 96 -26.98 -8.14 3.59
N HIS A 97 -26.16 -8.55 2.61
CA HIS A 97 -25.77 -9.95 2.46
C HIS A 97 -24.96 -10.45 3.65
N PHE A 98 -24.05 -9.63 4.18
CA PHE A 98 -23.24 -9.98 5.35
C PHE A 98 -24.08 -10.30 6.59
N HIS A 99 -25.15 -9.55 6.84
CA HIS A 99 -26.05 -9.82 7.97
C HIS A 99 -26.77 -11.17 7.85
N LYS A 100 -27.08 -11.61 6.63
CA LYS A 100 -27.71 -12.92 6.37
C LYS A 100 -26.68 -14.05 6.43
N GLN A 101 -25.49 -13.83 5.86
CA GLN A 101 -24.45 -14.84 5.74
C GLN A 101 -23.05 -14.20 5.81
N PRO A 102 -22.43 -14.16 7.01
CA PRO A 102 -21.10 -13.55 7.20
C PRO A 102 -19.92 -14.31 6.55
N LYS A 103 -20.14 -15.60 6.22
CA LYS A 103 -19.17 -16.51 5.61
C LYS A 103 -19.76 -17.15 4.35
N PRO A 104 -19.97 -16.38 3.27
CA PRO A 104 -20.43 -16.93 2.01
C PRO A 104 -19.40 -17.90 1.43
N SER A 105 -19.88 -18.95 0.80
CA SER A 105 -19.11 -19.92 0.03
C SER A 105 -18.49 -19.29 -1.22
N ALA A 106 -17.54 -19.99 -1.85
CA ALA A 106 -16.92 -19.51 -3.09
C ALA A 106 -17.92 -19.32 -4.23
N GLN A 107 -18.99 -20.11 -4.27
CA GLN A 107 -20.06 -20.00 -5.28
C GLN A 107 -20.89 -18.74 -5.03
N GLU A 108 -21.33 -18.50 -3.79
CA GLU A 108 -22.10 -17.30 -3.42
C GLU A 108 -21.28 -16.02 -3.62
N ILE A 109 -19.98 -16.04 -3.32
CA ILE A 109 -19.09 -14.90 -3.62
C ILE A 109 -19.04 -14.62 -5.12
N THR A 110 -19.05 -15.66 -5.96
CA THR A 110 -19.03 -15.49 -7.43
C THR A 110 -20.35 -14.87 -7.90
N GLN A 111 -21.49 -15.42 -7.47
CA GLN A 111 -22.82 -14.90 -7.81
C GLN A 111 -23.02 -13.45 -7.36
N LEU A 112 -22.54 -13.10 -6.16
CA LEU A 112 -22.63 -11.75 -5.62
C LEU A 112 -21.68 -10.78 -6.36
N ALA A 113 -20.52 -11.25 -6.82
CA ALA A 113 -19.62 -10.47 -7.63
C ALA A 113 -20.23 -10.14 -9.00
N ASP A 114 -20.87 -11.12 -9.64
CA ASP A 114 -21.54 -10.94 -10.92
C ASP A 114 -22.74 -9.98 -10.81
N SER A 115 -23.56 -10.12 -9.76
CA SER A 115 -24.73 -9.25 -9.55
C SER A 115 -24.36 -7.80 -9.21
N LEU A 116 -23.24 -7.60 -8.50
CA LEU A 116 -22.73 -6.28 -8.14
C LEU A 116 -21.74 -5.71 -9.16
N GLN A 117 -21.46 -6.42 -10.25
CA GLN A 117 -20.46 -6.07 -11.26
C GLN A 117 -19.07 -5.75 -10.66
N LEU A 118 -18.67 -6.54 -9.67
CA LEU A 118 -17.37 -6.44 -9.02
C LEU A 118 -16.49 -7.65 -9.36
N GLU A 119 -15.17 -7.49 -9.27
CA GLU A 119 -14.28 -8.64 -9.30
C GLU A 119 -14.52 -9.55 -8.08
N LYS A 120 -14.55 -10.87 -8.31
CA LYS A 120 -14.67 -11.90 -7.26
C LYS A 120 -13.73 -11.67 -6.08
N GLU A 121 -12.48 -11.27 -6.37
CA GLU A 121 -11.47 -11.01 -5.36
C GLU A 121 -11.81 -9.81 -4.47
N VAL A 122 -12.44 -8.77 -5.03
CA VAL A 122 -12.88 -7.59 -4.28
C VAL A 122 -13.96 -7.97 -3.27
N VAL A 123 -14.96 -8.75 -3.69
CA VAL A 123 -16.03 -9.23 -2.81
C VAL A 123 -15.45 -10.14 -1.72
N ARG A 124 -14.60 -11.10 -2.09
CA ARG A 124 -13.94 -12.01 -1.14
C ARG A 124 -13.15 -11.24 -0.07
N VAL A 125 -12.31 -10.28 -0.50
CA VAL A 125 -11.51 -9.45 0.41
C VAL A 125 -12.40 -8.55 1.26
N TRP A 126 -13.50 -8.03 0.71
CA TRP A 126 -14.45 -7.23 1.47
C TRP A 126 -15.04 -8.03 2.64
N PHE A 127 -15.53 -9.26 2.41
CA PHE A 127 -16.06 -10.11 3.48
C PHE A 127 -14.99 -10.47 4.52
N CYS A 128 -13.76 -10.76 4.09
CA CYS A 128 -12.63 -11.01 5.00
C CYS A 128 -12.35 -9.81 5.90
N ASN A 129 -12.26 -8.60 5.33
CA ASN A 129 -12.03 -7.38 6.08
C ASN A 129 -13.21 -7.05 6.99
N ARG A 130 -14.45 -7.27 6.52
CA ARG A 130 -15.65 -6.97 7.29
C ARG A 130 -15.78 -7.82 8.55
N ARG A 131 -15.34 -9.09 8.50
CA ARG A 131 -15.29 -9.98 9.69
C ARG A 131 -14.21 -9.59 10.71
N GLN A 132 -13.16 -8.90 10.29
CA GLN A 132 -12.07 -8.46 11.17
C GLN A 132 -12.38 -7.13 11.86
N LYS A 133 -13.48 -6.47 11.47
CA LYS A 133 -13.93 -5.18 12.01
C LYS A 133 -15.10 -5.40 12.96
#